data_AF-A0A8J3KWD5-F1
#
_entry.id   AF-A0A8J3KWD5-F1
#
_cell.length_a   1.000
_cell.length_b   1.000
_cell.length_c   1.000
_cell.angle_alpha   90.00
_cell.angle_beta   90.00
_cell.angle_gamma   90.00
#
_symmetry.space_group_name_H-M   'P 1'
#
loop_
_entity.id
_entity.type
_entity.pdbx_description
1 polymer ?
#
loop_
_entity_poly.entity_id
_entity_poly.type
_entity_poly.pdbx_seq_one_letter_code
_entity_poly.pdbx_strand_id
1 'polypeptide(L)' 'MRSELAAATRRYRKTEADHEEARRGAISASLAALRAGVGPAEVERLSPFTGAYLRKLAREEGIPPAAPGPKRSA' A
#
# COMPACT_ATOMS: atom_id res chain seq x y z
N MET A 1 -26.77 25.56 -11.40
CA MET A 1 -27.13 24.43 -10.52
C MET A 1 -26.94 23.04 -11.13
N ARG A 2 -27.69 22.59 -12.16
CA ARG A 2 -27.45 21.25 -12.78
C ARG A 2 -26.06 21.11 -13.44
N SER A 3 -25.56 22.18 -14.04
CA SER A 3 -24.22 22.26 -14.64
C SER A 3 -23.08 22.21 -13.62
N GLU A 4 -23.23 22.93 -12.49
CA GLU A 4 -22.26 22.97 -11.39
C GLU A 4 -22.16 21.62 -10.68
N LEU A 5 -23.30 20.96 -10.43
CA LEU A 5 -23.33 19.61 -9.87
C LEU A 5 -22.60 18.63 -10.80
N ALA A 6 -22.90 18.64 -12.09
CA ALA A 6 -22.22 17.78 -13.06
C ALA A 6 -20.70 18.03 -13.10
N ALA A 7 -20.26 19.28 -13.00
CA ALA A 7 -18.85 19.63 -12.94
C ALA A 7 -18.18 19.18 -11.62
N ALA A 8 -18.86 19.31 -10.48
CA ALA A 8 -18.39 18.82 -9.19
C ALA A 8 -18.25 17.29 -9.19
N THR A 9 -19.26 16.56 -9.70
CA THR A 9 -19.22 15.09 -9.81
C THR A 9 -18.10 14.61 -10.73
N ARG A 10 -17.85 15.29 -11.86
CA ARG A 10 -16.71 14.94 -12.74
C ARG A 10 -15.37 15.09 -12.03
N ARG A 11 -15.17 16.19 -11.29
CA ARG A 11 -13.93 16.42 -10.51
C ARG A 11 -13.76 15.35 -9.44
N TYR A 12 -14.81 15.05 -8.68
CA TYR A 12 -14.80 13.98 -7.69
C TYR A 12 -14.37 12.64 -8.29
N ARG A 13 -15.02 12.21 -9.40
CA ARG A 13 -14.67 10.95 -10.07
C ARG A 13 -13.22 10.93 -10.56
N LYS A 14 -12.71 12.07 -11.05
CA LYS A 14 -11.31 12.17 -11.45
C LYS A 14 -10.39 12.00 -10.24
N THR A 15 -10.66 12.67 -9.13
CA THR A 15 -9.88 12.51 -7.89
C THR A 15 -9.89 11.08 -7.39
N GLU A 16 -11.04 10.39 -7.41
CA GLU A 16 -11.12 8.98 -7.03
C GLU A 16 -10.27 8.09 -7.94
N ALA A 17 -10.30 8.35 -9.25
CA ALA A 17 -9.47 7.60 -10.21
C ALA A 17 -7.97 7.84 -9.97
N ASP A 18 -7.57 9.10 -9.79
CA ASP A 18 -6.18 9.48 -9.50
C ASP A 18 -5.72 8.90 -8.14
N HIS A 19 -6.61 8.86 -7.13
CA HIS A 19 -6.34 8.26 -5.83
C HIS A 19 -6.14 6.74 -5.93
N GLU A 20 -7.01 6.06 -6.66
CA GLU A 20 -6.94 4.61 -6.84
C GLU A 20 -5.69 4.21 -7.65
N GLU A 21 -5.28 5.03 -8.63
CA GLU A 21 -3.99 4.86 -9.31
C GLU A 21 -2.80 5.01 -8.35
N ALA A 22 -2.78 6.08 -7.55
CA ALA A 22 -1.74 6.28 -6.54
C ALA A 22 -1.72 5.14 -5.50
N ARG A 23 -2.89 4.63 -5.10
CA ARG A 23 -3.03 3.51 -4.18
C ARG A 23 -2.42 2.22 -4.76
N ARG A 24 -2.70 1.91 -6.04
CA ARG A 24 -2.06 0.78 -6.73
C ARG A 24 -0.55 0.94 -6.83
N GLY A 25 -0.07 2.14 -7.12
CA GLY A 25 1.36 2.47 -7.15
C GLY A 25 2.03 2.20 -5.79
N ALA A 26 1.41 2.64 -4.71
CA ALA A 26 1.89 2.38 -3.35
C ALA A 26 1.91 0.89 -3.01
N ILE A 27 0.89 0.12 -3.41
CA ILE A 27 0.87 -1.35 -3.21
C ILE A 27 2.03 -2.02 -3.95
N SER A 28 2.23 -1.65 -5.22
CA SER A 28 3.30 -2.21 -6.05
C SER A 28 4.68 -1.92 -5.44
N ALA A 29 4.93 -0.69 -5.00
CA ALA A 29 6.17 -0.31 -4.34
C ALA A 29 6.37 -1.06 -3.01
N SER A 30 5.33 -1.20 -2.19
CA SER A 30 5.39 -1.96 -0.95
C SER A 30 5.71 -3.43 -1.17
N LEU A 31 5.09 -4.08 -2.17
CA LEU A 31 5.38 -5.46 -2.54
C LEU A 31 6.82 -5.63 -3.06
N ALA A 32 7.31 -4.68 -3.86
CA ALA A 32 8.70 -4.68 -4.33
C ALA A 32 9.69 -4.58 -3.16
N ALA A 33 9.42 -3.72 -2.18
CA ALA A 33 10.23 -3.61 -0.97
C ALA A 33 10.24 -4.93 -0.16
N LEU A 34 9.09 -5.56 0.01
CA LEU A 34 8.98 -6.86 0.69
C LEU A 34 9.75 -7.96 -0.06
N ARG A 35 9.66 -8.00 -1.40
CA ARG A 35 10.45 -8.93 -2.24
C ARG A 35 11.96 -8.69 -2.11
N ALA A 36 12.37 -7.43 -1.93
CA ALA A 36 13.76 -7.06 -1.68
C ALA A 36 14.23 -7.38 -0.23
N GLY A 37 13.38 -7.98 0.60
CA GLY A 37 13.71 -8.36 1.98
C GLY A 37 13.54 -7.26 3.01
N VAL A 38 12.95 -6.11 2.65
CA VAL A 38 12.59 -5.07 3.62
C VAL A 38 11.50 -5.62 4.54
N GLY A 39 11.71 -5.50 5.86
CA GLY A 39 10.77 -6.03 6.85
C GLY A 39 9.41 -5.34 6.81
N PRO A 40 8.29 -6.05 7.09
CA PRO A 40 6.94 -5.46 7.05
C PRO A 40 6.74 -4.23 7.95
N ALA A 41 7.43 -4.15 9.09
CA ALA A 41 7.36 -3.00 9.99
C ALA A 41 7.98 -1.73 9.37
N GLU A 42 9.04 -1.89 8.60
CA GLU A 42 9.69 -0.78 7.91
C GLU A 42 8.86 -0.33 6.71
N VAL A 43 8.27 -1.27 5.96
CA VAL A 43 7.34 -0.94 4.87
C VAL A 43 6.08 -0.25 5.41
N GLU A 44 5.57 -0.65 6.57
CA GLU A 44 4.45 0.02 7.26
C GLU A 44 4.79 1.47 7.63
N ARG A 45 6.01 1.73 8.11
CA ARG A 45 6.47 3.09 8.44
C ARG A 45 6.55 4.01 7.21
N LEU A 46 6.82 3.45 6.04
CA LEU A 46 7.06 4.18 4.79
C LEU A 46 5.84 4.23 3.86
N SER A 47 4.76 3.52 4.18
CA SER A 47 3.58 3.39 3.31
C SER A 47 2.30 3.75 4.06
N PRO A 48 1.19 4.03 3.34
CA PRO A 48 -0.09 4.31 3.97
C PRO A 48 -0.79 3.04 4.51
N PHE A 49 -0.09 1.91 4.58
CA PHE A 49 -0.66 0.60 4.87
C PHE A 49 -0.20 0.05 6.21
N THR A 50 -1.11 -0.65 6.88
CA THR A 50 -0.78 -1.37 8.10
C THR A 50 0.07 -2.60 7.81
N GLY A 51 0.88 -3.02 8.78
CA GLY A 51 1.71 -4.21 8.66
C GLY A 51 0.88 -5.48 8.49
N ALA A 52 -0.34 -5.51 9.07
CA ALA A 52 -1.28 -6.60 8.87
C ALA A 52 -1.74 -6.70 7.40
N TYR A 53 -2.06 -5.57 6.77
CA TYR A 53 -2.43 -5.54 5.36
C TYR A 53 -1.27 -5.94 4.45
N LEU A 54 -0.07 -5.43 4.73
CA LEU A 54 1.15 -5.77 3.98
C LEU A 54 1.48 -7.26 4.06
N ARG A 55 1.36 -7.88 5.25
CA ARG A 55 1.55 -9.34 5.41
C ARG A 55 0.49 -10.15 4.67
N LYS A 56 -0.75 -9.67 4.59
CA LYS A 56 -1.80 -10.30 3.79
C LYS A 56 -1.42 -10.28 2.31
N LEU A 57 -1.11 -9.10 1.77
CA LEU A 57 -0.71 -8.92 0.38
C LEU A 57 0.53 -9.75 0.02
N ALA A 58 1.54 -9.80 0.90
CA ALA A 58 2.74 -10.61 0.70
C ALA A 58 2.41 -12.10 0.50
N ARG A 59 1.48 -12.64 1.29
CA ARG A 59 1.06 -14.05 1.18
C ARG A 59 0.29 -14.31 -0.12
N GLU A 60 -0.60 -13.40 -0.49
CA GLU A 60 -1.37 -13.50 -1.76
C GLU A 60 -0.44 -13.50 -2.98
N GLU A 61 0.68 -12.77 -2.89
CA GLU A 61 1.70 -12.66 -3.94
C GLU A 61 2.84 -13.70 -3.82
N GLY A 62 2.74 -14.65 -2.89
CA GLY A 62 3.76 -15.70 -2.69
C GLY A 62 5.11 -15.20 -2.17
N ILE A 63 5.17 -14.00 -1.58
CA ILE A 63 6.40 -13.44 -1.01
C ILE A 63 6.67 -14.10 0.35
N PRO A 64 7.84 -14.74 0.54
CA PRO A 64 8.17 -15.36 1.81
C PRO A 64 8.29 -14.31 2.92
N PRO A 65 7.95 -14.66 4.17
CA PRO A 65 8.15 -13.76 5.29
C PRO A 65 9.62 -13.39 5.44
N ALA A 66 9.88 -12.12 5.78
CA ALA A 66 11.22 -11.69 6.15
C ALA A 66 11.77 -12.58 7.28
N ALA A 67 13.06 -12.87 7.24
CA ALA A 67 13.72 -13.66 8.28
C ALA A 67 13.45 -13.03 9.66
N PRO A 68 13.21 -13.84 10.71
CA PRO A 68 13.08 -13.32 12.06
C PRO A 68 14.30 -12.46 12.37
N GLY A 69 14.07 -11.23 12.84
CA GLY A 69 15.16 -10.38 13.32
C GLY A 69 15.93 -11.08 14.45
N PRO A 70 17.18 -10.68 14.71
CA PRO A 70 17.95 -11.22 15.83
C PRO A 70 17.09 -11.14 17.09
N LYS A 71 16.85 -12.29 17.75
CA LYS A 71 16.22 -12.28 19.07
C LYS A 71 17.11 -11.41 19.94
N ARG A 72 16.57 -10.32 20.49
CA ARG A 72 17.23 -9.60 21.56
C ARG A 72 17.45 -10.60 22.69
N SER A 73 18.68 -11.05 22.87
CA SER A 73 19.11 -11.72 24.08
C SER A 73 18.82 -10.77 25.23
N ALA A 74 17.97 -11.20 26.16
CA ALA A 74 17.81 -10.52 27.44
C ALA A 74 19.07 -10.72 28.30
#